data_AF-A0A2N5KPT8-F1
#
_entry.id   AF-A0A2N5KPT8-F1
#
_cell.length_a   1.000
_cell.length_b   1.000
_cell.length_c   1.000
_cell.angle_alpha   90.00
_cell.angle_beta   90.00
_cell.angle_gamma   90.00
#
_symmetry.space_group_name_H-M   'P 1'
#
loop_
_entity.id
_entity.type
_entity.pdbx_description
1 polymer ?
#
loop_
_entity_poly.entity_id
_entity_poly.type
_entity_poly.pdbx_seq_one_letter_code
_entity_poly.pdbx_strand_id
1 'polypeptide(L)'
;MEPGGTDGGPDLAALGERLTRLEKLAENLETVPDGEITDVLEEASALLGEVNARIKKGIEASEKEARDLGDLIREVDFGPFDKALEDMERPPGGGR
;
A
#
# COMPACT_ATOMS: atom_id res chain seq x y z
N MET A 1 -14.48 -4.70 -21.77
CA MET A 1 -14.17 -4.46 -20.35
C MET A 1 -12.66 -4.62 -20.22
N GLU A 2 -11.97 -3.51 -20.03
CA GLU A 2 -10.53 -3.39 -19.78
C GLU A 2 -10.35 -2.11 -18.95
N PRO A 3 -9.37 -1.99 -18.04
CA PRO A 3 -8.69 -3.03 -17.26
C PRO A 3 -8.73 -2.73 -15.74
N GLY A 4 -8.38 -3.72 -14.92
CA GLY A 4 -8.20 -3.55 -13.48
C GLY A 4 -7.13 -2.49 -13.18
N GLY A 5 -7.52 -1.50 -12.36
CA GLY A 5 -6.70 -0.34 -12.05
C GLY A 5 -5.38 -0.70 -11.40
N THR A 6 -4.30 -0.55 -12.14
CA THR A 6 -2.95 -0.34 -11.59
C THR A 6 -2.85 1.08 -11.03
N ASP A 7 -3.64 1.40 -9.99
CA ASP A 7 -3.60 2.74 -9.38
C ASP A 7 -2.33 2.96 -8.52
N GLY A 8 -1.59 1.88 -8.21
CA GLY A 8 -0.32 1.95 -7.47
C GLY A 8 0.93 2.23 -8.32
N GLY A 9 0.88 2.01 -9.65
CA GLY A 9 2.07 2.11 -10.52
C GLY A 9 2.66 3.52 -10.67
N PRO A 10 1.84 4.55 -10.96
CA PRO A 10 2.32 5.92 -11.13
C PRO A 10 2.74 6.57 -9.79
N ASP A 11 2.04 6.25 -8.70
CA ASP A 11 2.31 6.84 -7.38
C ASP A 11 3.59 6.27 -6.74
N LEU A 12 3.86 4.97 -6.93
CA LEU A 12 5.11 4.34 -6.48
C LEU A 12 6.34 4.88 -7.23
N ALA A 13 6.24 5.10 -8.54
CA ALA A 13 7.34 5.67 -9.32
C ALA A 13 7.67 7.09 -8.83
N ALA A 14 6.65 7.93 -8.64
CA ALA A 14 6.83 9.29 -8.13
C ALA A 14 7.33 9.32 -6.67
N LEU A 15 7.00 8.31 -5.87
CA LEU A 15 7.57 8.14 -4.52
C LEU A 15 9.05 7.76 -4.58
N GLY A 16 9.41 6.85 -5.49
CA GLY A 16 10.79 6.43 -5.72
C GLY A 16 11.70 7.60 -6.10
N GLU A 17 11.26 8.46 -7.03
CA GLU A 17 12.02 9.66 -7.41
C GLU A 17 12.30 10.59 -6.23
N ARG A 18 11.33 10.74 -5.33
CA ARG A 18 11.45 11.59 -4.13
C ARG A 18 12.40 10.99 -3.10
N LEU A 19 12.36 9.68 -2.92
CA LEU A 19 13.30 8.95 -2.07
C LEU A 19 14.73 9.06 -2.61
N THR A 20 14.92 8.88 -3.92
CA THR A 20 16.24 9.07 -4.56
C THR A 20 16.74 10.51 -4.41
N ARG A 21 15.85 11.51 -4.43
CA ARG A 21 16.24 12.91 -4.17
C ARG A 21 16.68 13.11 -2.72
N LEU A 22 15.99 12.51 -1.76
CA LEU A 22 16.38 12.54 -0.35
C LEU A 22 17.73 11.86 -0.10
N GLU A 23 17.97 10.70 -0.73
CA GLU A 23 19.26 10.00 -0.66
C GLU A 23 20.40 10.90 -1.16
N LYS A 24 20.21 11.56 -2.31
CA LYS A 24 21.20 12.51 -2.84
C LYS A 24 21.43 13.70 -1.91
N LEU A 25 20.40 14.24 -1.27
CA LEU A 25 20.57 15.32 -0.31
C LEU A 25 21.39 14.85 0.90
N ALA A 26 21.13 13.64 1.39
CA ALA A 26 21.88 13.06 2.50
C ALA A 26 23.35 12.77 2.15
N GLU A 27 23.62 12.21 0.97
CA GLU A 27 24.98 11.94 0.47
C GLU A 27 25.81 13.21 0.33
N ASN A 28 25.20 14.32 -0.10
CA ASN A 28 25.91 15.57 -0.34
C ASN A 28 26.01 16.45 0.91
N LEU A 29 25.29 16.14 2.00
CA LEU A 29 25.15 17.01 3.16
C LEU A 29 26.48 17.38 3.82
N GLU A 30 27.44 16.45 3.84
CA GLU A 30 28.78 16.68 4.39
C GLU A 30 29.60 17.71 3.58
N THR A 31 29.20 17.98 2.33
CA THR A 31 29.89 18.90 1.42
C THR A 31 29.18 20.26 1.30
N VAL A 32 28.02 20.42 1.93
CA VAL A 32 27.23 21.65 1.87
C VAL A 32 27.88 22.72 2.76
N PRO A 33 28.12 23.94 2.26
CA PRO A 33 28.62 25.04 3.08
C PRO A 33 27.64 25.36 4.23
N ASP A 34 28.15 25.70 5.41
CA ASP A 34 27.32 26.00 6.60
C ASP A 34 26.18 27.00 6.34
N GLY A 35 26.41 27.98 5.45
CA GLY A 35 25.41 29.00 5.07
C GLY A 35 24.25 28.48 4.20
N GLU A 36 24.37 27.27 3.64
CA GLU A 36 23.38 26.63 2.77
C GLU A 36 22.75 25.38 3.41
N ILE A 37 23.27 24.91 4.56
CA ILE A 37 22.76 23.73 5.26
C ILE A 37 21.29 23.87 5.62
N THR A 38 20.85 25.06 6.06
CA THR A 38 19.46 25.30 6.42
C THR A 38 18.51 25.09 5.25
N ASP A 39 18.91 25.53 4.06
CA ASP A 39 18.09 25.46 2.86
C ASP A 39 17.99 24.01 2.36
N VAL A 40 19.10 23.26 2.42
CA VAL A 40 19.14 21.82 2.11
C VAL A 40 18.28 21.03 3.08
N LEU A 41 18.33 21.34 4.38
CA LEU A 41 17.50 20.68 5.39
C LEU A 41 16.02 21.03 5.26
N GLU A 42 15.69 22.26 4.85
CA GLU A 42 14.31 22.67 4.55
C GLU A 42 13.76 21.90 3.35
N GLU A 43 14.54 21.76 2.27
CA GLU A 43 14.18 20.94 1.11
C GLU A 43 13.95 19.47 1.51
N ALA A 44 14.86 18.89 2.28
CA ALA A 44 14.73 17.52 2.76
C ALA A 44 13.48 17.34 3.64
N SER A 45 13.19 18.30 4.53
CA SER A 45 12.00 18.27 5.38
C SER A 45 10.71 18.32 4.56
N ALA A 46 10.65 19.19 3.55
CA ALA A 46 9.51 19.28 2.64
C ALA A 46 9.29 17.96 1.89
N LEU A 47 10.35 17.38 1.33
CA LEU A 47 10.28 16.09 0.63
C LEU A 47 9.80 14.96 1.54
N LEU A 48 10.29 14.90 2.78
CA LEU A 48 9.82 13.92 3.78
C LEU A 48 8.35 14.13 4.12
N GLY A 49 7.90 15.37 4.25
CA GLY A 49 6.48 15.70 4.46
C GLY A 49 5.60 15.18 3.32
N GLU A 50 6.05 15.36 2.09
CA GLU A 50 5.34 14.87 0.91
C GLU A 50 5.30 13.33 0.81
N VAL A 51 6.42 12.66 1.11
CA VAL A 51 6.51 11.20 1.18
C VAL A 51 5.54 10.66 2.24
N ASN A 52 5.55 11.23 3.45
CA ASN A 52 4.66 10.83 4.53
C ASN A 52 3.18 11.01 4.19
N ALA A 53 2.82 12.15 3.57
CA ALA A 53 1.44 12.41 3.17
C ALA A 53 0.92 11.39 2.15
N ARG A 54 1.77 10.99 1.19
CA ARG A 54 1.42 9.97 0.19
C ARG A 54 1.28 8.59 0.81
N ILE A 55 2.23 8.17 1.63
CA ILE A 55 2.15 6.88 2.34
C ILE A 55 0.88 6.79 3.17
N LYS A 56 0.57 7.85 3.92
CA LYS A 56 -0.66 7.93 4.73
C LYS A 56 -1.91 7.77 3.86
N LYS A 57 -1.99 8.49 2.75
CA LYS A 57 -3.11 8.38 1.80
C LYS A 57 -3.25 6.96 1.23
N GLY A 58 -2.14 6.32 0.91
CA GLY A 58 -2.12 4.93 0.45
C GLY A 58 -2.65 3.95 1.50
N ILE A 59 -2.20 4.10 2.76
CA ILE A 59 -2.70 3.28 3.89
C ILE A 59 -4.20 3.49 4.10
N GLU A 60 -4.67 4.73 4.14
CA GLU A 60 -6.10 5.05 4.30
C GLU A 60 -6.95 4.45 3.17
N ALA A 61 -6.44 4.45 1.94
CA ALA A 61 -7.11 3.82 0.80
C ALA A 61 -7.17 2.30 0.96
N SER A 62 -6.06 1.64 1.30
CA SER A 62 -6.04 0.18 1.52
C SER A 62 -6.91 -0.25 2.72
N GLU A 63 -6.93 0.52 3.80
CA GLU A 63 -7.82 0.26 4.95
C GLU A 63 -9.29 0.40 4.58
N LYS A 64 -9.63 1.33 3.69
CA LYS A 64 -10.97 1.46 3.16
C LYS A 64 -11.32 0.27 2.28
N GLU A 65 -10.47 -0.10 1.34
CA GLU A 65 -10.67 -1.27 0.47
C GLU A 65 -10.85 -2.56 1.27
N ALA A 66 -10.04 -2.77 2.32
CA ALA A 66 -10.16 -3.93 3.19
C ALA A 66 -11.49 -3.95 3.96
N ARG A 67 -11.99 -2.79 4.40
CA ARG A 67 -13.31 -2.67 5.03
C ARG A 67 -14.43 -2.94 4.04
N ASP A 68 -14.38 -2.33 2.86
CA ASP A 68 -15.36 -2.52 1.78
C ASP A 68 -15.43 -4.00 1.36
N LEU A 69 -14.27 -4.68 1.27
CA LEU A 69 -14.20 -6.12 1.01
C LEU A 69 -14.80 -6.94 2.17
N GLY A 70 -14.50 -6.56 3.42
CA GLY A 70 -15.07 -7.20 4.61
C GLY A 70 -16.59 -7.09 4.67
N ASP A 71 -17.15 -5.93 4.29
CA ASP A 71 -18.59 -5.72 4.20
C ASP A 71 -19.21 -6.57 3.09
N LEU A 72 -18.58 -6.63 1.91
CA LEU A 72 -19.03 -7.48 0.82
C LEU A 72 -19.06 -8.97 1.20
N ILE A 73 -18.02 -9.47 1.88
CA ILE A 73 -17.97 -10.86 2.36
C ILE A 73 -19.10 -11.14 3.34
N ARG A 74 -19.50 -10.19 4.20
CA ARG A 74 -20.62 -10.38 5.14
C ARG A 74 -21.99 -10.47 4.44
N GLU A 75 -22.13 -9.86 3.27
CA GLU A 75 -23.38 -9.90 2.49
C GLU A 75 -23.51 -11.19 1.66
N VAL A 76 -22.41 -11.92 1.44
CA VAL A 76 -22.40 -13.18 0.68
C VAL A 76 -22.75 -14.36 1.59
N ASP A 77 -23.74 -15.15 1.18
CA ASP A 77 -24.04 -16.44 1.82
C ASP A 77 -23.09 -17.53 1.28
N PHE A 78 -22.12 -17.92 2.10
CA PHE A 78 -21.17 -19.01 1.81
C PHE A 78 -21.71 -20.40 2.16
N GLY A 79 -22.90 -20.52 2.77
CA GLY A 79 -23.47 -21.80 3.20
C GLY A 79 -23.52 -22.90 2.11
N PRO A 80 -23.84 -22.60 0.84
CA PRO A 80 -23.77 -23.58 -0.24
C PRO A 80 -22.34 -24.08 -0.55
N PHE A 81 -21.33 -23.22 -0.41
CA PHE A 81 -19.92 -23.58 -0.61
C PHE A 81 -19.38 -24.36 0.58
N ASP A 82 -19.70 -23.95 1.81
CA ASP A 82 -19.33 -24.66 3.03
C ASP A 82 -19.91 -26.08 3.04
N LYS A 83 -21.17 -26.22 2.63
CA LYS A 83 -21.82 -27.53 2.48
C LYS A 83 -21.17 -28.39 1.39
N ALA A 84 -20.80 -27.79 0.26
CA ALA A 84 -20.09 -28.50 -0.80
C ALA A 84 -18.67 -28.94 -0.36
N LEU A 85 -17.99 -28.13 0.47
CA LEU A 85 -16.70 -28.47 1.08
C LEU A 85 -16.86 -29.62 2.09
N GLU A 86 -17.86 -29.58 2.98
CA GLU A 86 -18.16 -30.67 3.91
C GLU A 86 -18.46 -32.00 3.18
N ASP A 87 -19.22 -31.95 2.08
CA ASP A 87 -19.54 -33.12 1.27
C ASP A 87 -18.30 -33.70 0.55
N MET A 88 -17.31 -32.86 0.21
CA MET A 88 -16.03 -33.28 -0.37
C MET A 88 -15.03 -33.82 0.66
N GLU A 89 -15.00 -33.24 1.86
CA GLU A 89 -14.13 -33.70 2.96
C GLU A 89 -14.65 -34.99 3.62
N ARG A 90 -15.91 -35.35 3.35
CA ARG A 90 -16.48 -36.62 3.79
C ARG A 90 -15.78 -37.77 3.07
N PRO A 91 -15.07 -38.68 3.78
CA PRO A 91 -14.49 -39.84 3.14
C PRO A 91 -15.60 -40.69 2.52
N PRO A 92 -15.42 -41.27 1.32
CA PRO A 92 -16.37 -42.20 0.75
C PRO A 92 -16.40 -43.46 1.62
N GLY A 93 -17.37 -43.56 2.54
CA GLY A 93 -17.57 -44.76 3.37
C GLY A 93 -17.98 -44.57 4.83
N GLY A 94 -18.25 -43.36 5.31
CA GLY A 94 -18.75 -43.14 6.67
C GLY A 94 -20.25 -43.42 6.84
N GLY A 95 -20.70 -44.66 6.61
CA GLY A 95 -22.12 -45.03 6.72
C GLY A 95 -22.35 -46.50 7.04
N ARG A 96 -22.47 -46.79 8.34
CA ARG A 96 -22.85 -48.04 9.04
C ARG A 96 -21.86 -49.20 9.04
#